data_AF-A0A943I177-F1
#
_entry.id   AF-A0A943I177-F1
#
_cell.length_a   1.000
_cell.length_b   1.000
_cell.length_c   1.000
_cell.angle_alpha   90.00
_cell.angle_beta   90.00
_cell.angle_gamma   90.00
#
_symmetry.space_group_name_H-M   'P 1'
#
loop_
_entity.id
_entity.type
_entity.pdbx_description
1 polymer ?
#
loop_
_entity_poly.entity_id
_entity_poly.type
_entity_poly.pdbx_seq_one_letter_code
_entity_poly.pdbx_strand_id
1 'polypeptide(L)'
;MKDQMISKLWLRLSVCICAIALIFAAAMLTGCSSNESSSSSNAEAQTITDMRGRSVEVPANLERIVAVGCALRPVCYLQAEDMVVGVEASEQEDNVSCAYRHVNHDLFASLPVI
;
A
#
# COMPACT_ATOMS: atom_id res chain seq x y z
N MET A 1 -36.72 16.61 -50.29
CA MET A 1 -35.74 15.49 -50.29
C MET A 1 -34.51 15.76 -49.42
N LYS A 2 -33.95 16.98 -49.36
CA LYS A 2 -32.78 17.32 -48.52
C LYS A 2 -33.03 17.14 -47.02
N ASP A 3 -34.21 17.50 -46.51
CA ASP A 3 -34.53 17.42 -45.07
C ASP A 3 -34.62 15.96 -44.56
N GLN A 4 -35.02 15.04 -45.43
CA GLN A 4 -35.08 13.60 -45.16
C GLN A 4 -33.69 12.94 -45.15
N MET A 5 -32.71 13.54 -45.84
CA MET A 5 -31.32 13.08 -45.83
C MET A 5 -30.58 13.61 -44.61
N ILE A 6 -30.88 14.85 -44.21
CA ILE A 6 -30.34 15.49 -43.01
C ILE A 6 -30.84 14.75 -41.76
N SER A 7 -32.13 14.46 -41.63
CA SER A 7 -32.68 13.74 -40.47
C SER A 7 -32.07 12.33 -40.29
N LYS A 8 -31.84 11.60 -41.39
CA LYS A 8 -31.17 10.29 -41.36
C LYS A 8 -29.68 10.37 -41.02
N LEU A 9 -29.02 11.47 -41.40
CA LEU A 9 -27.61 11.72 -41.05
C LEU A 9 -27.46 12.04 -39.56
N TRP A 10 -28.35 12.86 -38.98
CA TRP A 10 -28.40 13.13 -37.55
C TRP A 10 -28.75 11.88 -36.72
N LEU A 11 -29.68 11.05 -37.21
CA LEU A 11 -30.02 9.79 -36.55
C LEU A 11 -28.83 8.82 -36.54
N ARG A 12 -28.11 8.69 -37.65
CA ARG A 12 -26.88 7.88 -37.73
C ARG A 12 -25.76 8.41 -36.84
N LEU A 13 -25.58 9.73 -36.79
CA LEU A 13 -24.57 10.38 -35.95
C LEU A 13 -24.87 10.18 -34.47
N SER A 14 -26.14 10.31 -34.06
CA SER A 14 -26.58 10.04 -32.68
C SER A 14 -26.37 8.58 -32.27
N VAL A 15 -26.69 7.62 -33.15
CA VAL A 15 -26.45 6.19 -32.88
C VAL A 15 -24.95 5.89 -32.73
N CYS A 16 -24.10 6.46 -33.58
CA CYS A 16 -22.64 6.29 -33.46
C CYS A 16 -22.09 6.88 -32.16
N ILE A 17 -22.56 8.06 -31.74
CA ILE A 17 -22.14 8.69 -30.48
C ILE A 17 -22.55 7.81 -29.28
N CYS A 18 -23.77 7.29 -29.26
CA CYS A 18 -24.23 6.37 -28.21
C CYS A 18 -23.42 5.07 -28.17
N ALA A 19 -23.08 4.50 -29.32
CA ALA A 19 -22.27 3.29 -29.41
C ALA A 19 -20.84 3.51 -28.87
N ILE A 20 -20.22 4.66 -29.21
CA ILE A 20 -18.89 5.01 -28.73
C ILE A 20 -18.91 5.25 -27.21
N ALA A 21 -19.93 5.93 -26.68
CA ALA A 21 -20.09 6.15 -25.25
C ALA A 21 -20.24 4.83 -24.46
N LEU A 22 -20.98 3.85 -25.00
CA LEU A 22 -21.13 2.53 -24.40
C LEU A 22 -19.82 1.73 -24.38
N ILE A 23 -19.02 1.81 -25.45
CA ILE A 23 -17.71 1.15 -25.52
C ILE A 23 -16.73 1.76 -24.50
N PHE A 24 -16.73 3.10 -24.37
CA PHE A 24 -15.88 3.79 -23.40
C PHE A 24 -16.26 3.46 -21.95
N ALA A 25 -17.56 3.35 -21.65
CA ALA A 25 -18.05 2.93 -20.34
C ALA A 25 -17.62 1.49 -20.01
N ALA A 26 -17.69 0.57 -20.98
CA ALA A 26 -17.24 -0.81 -20.78
C ALA A 26 -15.73 -0.92 -20.51
N ALA A 27 -14.90 -0.09 -21.17
CA ALA A 27 -13.45 -0.05 -20.96
C ALA A 27 -13.04 0.46 -19.56
N MET A 28 -13.90 1.23 -18.89
CA MET A 28 -13.67 1.67 -17.51
C MET A 28 -13.93 0.56 -16.47
N LEU A 29 -14.62 -0.53 -16.84
CA LEU A 29 -14.90 -1.65 -15.93
C LEU A 29 -13.82 -2.74 -15.94
N THR A 30 -12.92 -2.75 -16.93
CA THR A 30 -11.71 -3.58 -16.91
C THR A 30 -10.67 -2.95 -16.00
N GLY A 31 -10.95 -2.91 -14.71
CA GLY A 31 -9.91 -2.74 -13.70
C GLY A 31 -8.98 -3.95 -13.76
N CYS A 32 -7.66 -3.73 -13.68
CA CYS A 32 -6.72 -4.81 -13.43
C CYS A 32 -7.10 -5.46 -12.10
N SER A 33 -7.80 -6.60 -12.17
CA SER A 33 -7.89 -7.51 -11.04
C SER A 33 -6.48 -8.04 -10.83
N SER A 34 -5.75 -7.47 -9.87
CA SER A 34 -4.61 -8.14 -9.29
C SER A 34 -5.12 -9.49 -8.79
N ASN A 35 -4.53 -10.57 -9.31
CA ASN A 35 -4.87 -11.93 -8.96
C ASN A 35 -4.55 -12.13 -7.47
N GLU A 36 -5.53 -11.83 -6.60
CA GLU A 36 -5.52 -12.16 -5.17
C GLU A 36 -5.53 -13.69 -5.09
N SER A 37 -4.34 -14.23 -5.22
CA SER A 37 -4.04 -15.63 -4.96
C SER A 37 -4.14 -15.74 -3.44
N SER A 38 -5.32 -16.10 -2.96
CA SER A 38 -5.55 -16.60 -1.61
C SER A 38 -4.90 -17.98 -1.51
N SER A 39 -3.58 -18.01 -1.65
CA SER A 39 -2.77 -19.13 -1.22
C SER A 39 -2.61 -19.00 0.29
N SER A 40 -3.22 -19.93 1.01
CA SER A 40 -2.71 -20.37 2.30
C SER A 40 -1.24 -20.79 2.11
N SER A 41 -0.32 -19.84 2.15
CA SER A 41 1.09 -20.06 1.85
C SER A 41 1.79 -20.52 3.12
N ASN A 42 2.52 -21.63 3.01
CA ASN A 42 3.79 -21.70 3.71
C ASN A 42 4.54 -20.44 3.28
N ALA A 43 4.61 -19.44 4.15
CA ALA A 43 5.39 -18.26 3.86
C ALA A 43 6.82 -18.75 3.56
N GLU A 44 7.33 -18.46 2.38
CA GLU A 44 8.72 -18.73 2.00
C GLU A 44 9.56 -17.47 2.24
N ALA A 45 10.85 -17.64 2.52
CA ALA A 45 11.76 -16.51 2.66
C ALA A 45 11.78 -15.70 1.36
N GLN A 46 11.69 -14.37 1.47
CA GLN A 46 11.63 -13.47 0.33
C GLN A 46 12.92 -12.68 0.19
N THR A 47 13.43 -12.56 -1.03
CA THR A 47 14.56 -11.66 -1.33
C THR A 47 14.06 -10.27 -1.72
N ILE A 48 14.59 -9.23 -1.09
CA ILE A 48 14.29 -7.81 -1.36
C ILE A 48 15.58 -7.08 -1.73
N THR A 49 15.52 -6.23 -2.76
CA THR A 49 16.62 -5.32 -3.09
C THR A 49 16.38 -3.97 -2.39
N ASP A 50 17.33 -3.54 -1.56
CA ASP A 50 17.21 -2.24 -0.86
C ASP A 50 17.62 -1.04 -1.74
N MET A 51 17.46 0.17 -1.21
CA MET A 51 17.84 1.41 -1.93
C MET A 51 19.35 1.53 -2.20
N ARG A 52 20.19 0.72 -1.54
CA ARG A 52 21.64 0.67 -1.77
C ARG A 52 22.01 -0.43 -2.77
N GLY A 53 21.03 -1.12 -3.37
CA GLY A 53 21.24 -2.19 -4.34
C GLY A 53 21.67 -3.52 -3.70
N ARG A 54 21.56 -3.68 -2.38
CA ARG A 54 21.86 -4.94 -1.71
C ARG A 54 20.71 -5.91 -1.88
N SER A 55 21.02 -7.18 -2.14
CA SER A 55 20.06 -8.28 -2.06
C SER A 55 19.98 -8.78 -0.62
N VAL A 56 18.83 -8.65 0.01
CA VAL A 56 18.58 -9.02 1.42
C VAL A 56 17.52 -10.10 1.47
N GLU A 57 17.82 -11.23 2.09
CA GLU A 57 16.85 -12.29 2.37
C GLU A 57 16.08 -11.96 3.66
N VAL A 58 14.75 -11.97 3.57
CA VAL A 58 13.83 -11.72 4.67
C VAL A 58 13.14 -13.04 5.01
N PRO A 59 13.23 -13.51 6.27
CA PRO A 59 12.55 -14.71 6.71
C PRO A 59 11.05 -14.59 6.54
N ALA A 60 10.40 -15.70 6.24
CA ALA A 60 8.97 -15.70 5.98
C ALA A 60 8.11 -15.42 7.21
N ASN A 61 8.60 -15.85 8.37
CA ASN A 61 7.99 -15.58 9.67
C ASN A 61 8.90 -14.64 10.44
N LEU A 62 8.43 -13.41 10.66
CA LEU A 62 9.13 -12.39 11.43
C LEU A 62 8.62 -12.40 12.87
N GLU A 63 9.52 -12.57 13.83
CA GLU A 63 9.19 -12.56 15.26
C GLU A 63 9.74 -11.33 15.99
N ARG A 64 10.84 -10.77 15.49
CA ARG A 64 11.60 -9.71 16.16
C ARG A 64 12.21 -8.77 15.14
N ILE A 65 12.11 -7.48 15.41
CA ILE A 65 12.68 -6.42 14.58
C ILE A 65 13.39 -5.37 15.42
N VAL A 66 14.35 -4.70 14.79
CA VAL A 66 15.01 -3.50 15.30
C VAL A 66 14.88 -2.44 14.21
N ALA A 67 14.20 -1.35 14.53
CA ALA A 67 13.95 -0.25 13.60
C ALA A 67 14.81 0.96 13.98
N VAL A 68 15.72 1.35 13.10
CA VAL A 68 16.70 2.42 13.37
C VAL A 68 16.32 3.70 12.65
N GLY A 69 16.44 4.84 13.34
CA GLY A 69 16.15 6.17 12.82
C GLY A 69 14.68 6.33 12.47
N CYS A 70 14.40 6.78 11.24
CA CYS A 70 13.04 7.06 10.80
C CYS A 70 12.16 5.81 10.57
N ALA A 71 12.70 4.60 10.74
CA ALA A 71 12.00 3.35 10.48
C ALA A 71 11.02 2.93 11.59
N LEU A 72 11.20 3.36 12.85
CA LEU A 72 10.33 2.93 13.95
C LEU A 72 8.90 3.49 13.81
N ARG A 73 8.77 4.73 13.33
CA ARG A 73 7.48 5.38 13.11
C ARG A 73 6.55 4.58 12.16
N PRO A 74 6.97 4.21 10.93
CA PRO A 74 6.12 3.40 10.06
C PRO A 74 5.83 2.01 10.62
N VAL A 75 6.74 1.41 11.40
CA VAL A 75 6.46 0.14 12.12
C VAL A 75 5.25 0.29 13.05
N CYS A 76 5.19 1.38 13.82
CA CYS A 76 4.03 1.67 14.69
C CYS A 76 2.75 1.90 13.89
N TYR A 77 2.83 2.52 12.72
CA TYR A 77 1.65 2.74 11.87
C TYR A 77 1.10 1.46 11.26
N LEU A 78 1.95 0.46 11.09
CA LEU A 78 1.56 -0.90 10.68
C LEU A 78 1.10 -1.76 11.86
N GLN A 79 1.00 -1.19 13.07
CA GLN A 79 0.63 -1.89 14.29
C GLN A 79 1.55 -3.09 14.58
N ALA A 80 2.84 -2.89 14.34
CA ALA A 80 3.89 -3.91 14.44
C ALA A 80 4.90 -3.59 15.55
N GLU A 81 4.54 -2.70 16.48
CA GLU A 81 5.38 -2.29 17.61
C GLU A 81 5.69 -3.44 18.59
N ASP A 82 4.82 -4.45 18.66
CA ASP A 82 4.96 -5.64 19.50
C ASP A 82 6.14 -6.53 19.09
N MET A 83 6.56 -6.46 17.82
CA MET A 83 7.74 -7.15 17.32
C MET A 83 9.06 -6.40 17.62
N VAL A 84 9.01 -5.17 18.11
CA VAL A 84 10.20 -4.35 18.37
C VAL A 84 10.89 -4.81 19.65
N VAL A 85 12.16 -5.19 19.54
CA VAL A 85 12.92 -5.73 20.68
C VAL A 85 14.00 -4.81 21.25
N GLY A 86 14.13 -3.61 20.68
CA GLY A 86 15.06 -2.59 21.13
C GLY A 86 14.85 -1.28 20.38
N VAL A 87 15.14 -0.16 21.04
CA VAL A 87 14.90 1.20 20.52
C VAL A 87 16.11 2.10 20.74
N GLU A 88 16.25 3.14 19.93
CA GLU A 88 17.28 4.17 20.15
C GLU A 88 16.98 4.94 21.44
N ALA A 89 18.01 5.46 22.12
CA ALA A 89 17.86 6.13 23.41
C ALA A 89 16.81 7.26 23.41
N SER A 90 16.70 7.99 22.29
CA SER A 90 15.75 9.10 22.13
C SER A 90 14.29 8.66 22.03
N GLU A 91 14.04 7.38 21.75
CA GLU A 91 12.69 6.81 21.68
C GLU A 91 12.15 6.42 23.06
N GLN A 92 13.01 6.35 24.10
CA GLN A 92 12.58 6.16 25.49
C GLN A 92 12.04 7.43 26.15
N GLU A 93 12.19 8.60 25.49
CA GLU A 93 11.68 9.87 26.00
C GLU A 93 10.27 10.15 25.49
N ASP A 94 9.31 10.38 26.38
CA ASP A 94 7.95 10.78 25.97
C ASP A 94 7.96 12.12 25.22
N ASN A 95 7.15 12.21 24.18
CA ASN A 95 6.93 13.44 23.45
C ASN A 95 5.52 13.48 22.85
N VAL A 96 4.64 14.29 23.44
CA VAL A 96 3.23 14.49 23.02
C VAL A 96 3.10 14.98 21.57
N SER A 97 4.08 15.74 21.06
CA SER A 97 4.09 16.17 19.65
C SER A 97 4.46 15.04 18.67
N CYS A 98 5.01 13.95 19.19
CA CYS A 98 5.41 12.76 18.47
C CYS A 98 4.43 11.62 18.77
N ALA A 99 3.28 11.63 18.11
CA ALA A 99 2.14 10.76 18.47
C ALA A 99 2.48 9.27 18.61
N TYR A 100 3.25 8.68 17.68
CA TYR A 100 3.63 7.25 17.77
C TYR A 100 4.49 6.95 19.00
N ARG A 101 5.33 7.91 19.41
CA ARG A 101 6.19 7.77 20.58
C ARG A 101 5.41 7.96 21.85
N HIS A 102 4.52 8.95 21.89
CA HIS A 102 3.65 9.18 23.05
C HIS A 102 2.73 8.00 23.32
N VAL A 103 2.08 7.46 22.27
CA VAL A 103 1.15 6.33 22.40
C VAL A 103 1.86 5.05 22.85
N ASN A 104 3.10 4.82 22.37
CA ASN A 104 3.86 3.60 22.68
C ASN A 104 4.95 3.83 23.74
N HIS A 105 4.91 4.95 24.47
CA HIS A 105 5.99 5.35 25.37
C HIS A 105 6.28 4.29 26.44
N ASP A 106 5.23 3.74 27.06
CA ASP A 106 5.37 2.72 28.10
C ASP A 106 6.05 1.45 27.57
N LEU A 107 5.74 1.07 26.32
CA LEU A 107 6.39 -0.04 25.64
C LEU A 107 7.88 0.29 25.42
N PHE A 108 8.18 1.45 24.83
CA PHE A 108 9.55 1.83 24.46
C PHE A 108 10.46 2.02 25.68
N ALA A 109 9.95 2.58 26.77
CA ALA A 109 10.67 2.73 28.03
C ALA A 109 11.10 1.38 28.65
N SER A 110 10.39 0.30 28.33
CA SER A 110 10.71 -1.06 28.81
C SER A 110 11.74 -1.80 27.96
N LEU A 111 11.96 -1.35 26.72
CA LEU A 111 12.84 -2.02 25.76
C LEU A 111 14.31 -1.62 25.97
N PRO A 112 15.28 -2.53 25.71
CA PRO A 112 16.69 -2.20 25.78
C PRO A 112 17.08 -1.14 24.75
N VAL A 113 18.04 -0.30 25.14
CA VAL A 113 18.64 0.69 24.24
C VAL A 113 19.67 0.01 23.34
N ILE A 114 19.63 0.32 22.05
CA ILE A 114 20.58 -0.13 21.02
C ILE A 114 21.49 0.98 20.51
#